data_AF-A0A3A8I8P6-F1
#
_entry.id   AF-A0A3A8I8P6-F1
#
_cell.length_a   1.000
_cell.length_b   1.000
_cell.length_c   1.000
_cell.angle_alpha   90.00
_cell.angle_beta   90.00
_cell.angle_gamma   90.00
#
_symmetry.space_group_name_H-M   'P 1'
#
loop_
_entity.id
_entity.type
_entity.pdbx_description
1 polymer ?
#
loop_
_entity_poly.entity_id
_entity_poly.type
_entity_poly.pdbx_seq_one_letter_code
_entity_poly.pdbx_strand_id
1 'polypeptide(L)' 'MAKKPATYADLEALPDHVVGEIIAGELYASPRPSAPHVTAASHLVMAVGGPFDLG' A
#
# COMPACT_ATOMS: atom_id res chain seq x y z
N MET A 1 -14.30 -20.18 16.31
CA MET A 1 -13.64 -19.10 17.07
C MET A 1 -13.48 -17.93 16.13
N ALA A 2 -13.89 -16.71 16.53
CA ALA A 2 -13.63 -15.53 15.71
C ALA A 2 -12.12 -15.25 15.68
N LYS A 3 -11.55 -14.99 14.50
CA LYS A 3 -10.14 -14.56 14.36
C LYS A 3 -10.01 -13.23 15.09
N LYS A 4 -8.95 -13.06 15.91
CA LYS A 4 -8.65 -11.76 16.52
C LYS A 4 -8.43 -10.74 15.39
N PRO A 5 -8.97 -9.52 15.50
CA PRO A 5 -8.72 -8.49 14.51
C PRO A 5 -7.23 -8.17 14.48
N ALA A 6 -6.73 -7.87 13.28
CA ALA A 6 -5.36 -7.42 13.06
C ALA A 6 -5.11 -6.08 13.80
N THR A 7 -3.90 -5.95 14.30
CA THR A 7 -3.41 -4.83 15.09
C THR A 7 -2.14 -4.26 14.47
N TYR A 8 -1.73 -3.09 14.92
CA TYR A 8 -0.50 -2.46 14.44
C TYR A 8 0.76 -3.32 14.65
N ALA A 9 0.80 -4.11 15.74
CA ALA A 9 1.89 -5.05 15.97
C ALA A 9 2.01 -6.12 14.85
N ASP A 10 0.90 -6.47 14.21
CA ASP A 10 0.92 -7.38 13.06
C ASP A 10 1.52 -6.72 11.81
N LEU A 11 1.45 -5.38 11.69
CA LEU A 11 2.15 -4.63 10.63
C LEU A 11 3.65 -4.56 10.91
N GLU A 12 4.04 -4.28 12.15
CA GLU A 12 5.46 -4.24 12.55
C GLU A 12 6.16 -5.60 12.42
N ALA A 13 5.40 -6.69 12.54
CA ALA A 13 5.91 -8.05 12.36
C ALA A 13 6.10 -8.45 10.88
N LEU A 14 5.68 -7.62 9.91
CA LEU A 14 5.85 -7.92 8.50
C LEU A 14 7.31 -7.83 8.05
N PRO A 15 7.72 -8.62 7.04
CA PRO A 15 9.01 -8.45 6.40
C PRO A 15 9.16 -7.05 5.76
N ASP A 16 10.36 -6.47 5.83
CA ASP A 16 10.66 -5.12 5.30
C ASP A 16 10.31 -4.89 3.81
N HIS A 17 10.20 -5.96 3.02
CA HIS A 17 9.98 -5.89 1.57
C HIS A 17 8.51 -6.03 1.16
N VAL A 18 7.58 -6.12 2.11
CA VAL A 18 6.14 -6.11 1.84
C VAL A 18 5.49 -4.85 2.40
N VAL A 19 4.37 -4.47 1.80
CA VAL A 19 3.53 -3.38 2.28
C VAL A 19 2.31 -4.01 2.96
N GLY A 20 2.08 -3.66 4.22
CA GLY A 20 0.94 -4.13 5.01
C GLY A 20 -0.15 -3.07 5.15
N GLU A 21 -1.40 -3.50 5.10
CA GLU A 21 -2.59 -2.68 5.30
C GLU A 21 -3.58 -3.42 6.19
N ILE A 22 -4.21 -2.72 7.15
CA ILE A 22 -5.31 -3.27 7.95
C ILE A 22 -6.62 -2.69 7.44
N ILE A 23 -7.47 -3.54 6.86
CA ILE A 23 -8.76 -3.16 6.28
C ILE A 23 -9.84 -3.94 7.01
N ALA A 24 -10.79 -3.25 7.64
CA ALA A 24 -11.87 -3.85 8.42
C ALA A 24 -11.41 -4.87 9.48
N GLY A 25 -10.23 -4.65 10.08
CA GLY A 25 -9.65 -5.56 11.08
C GLY A 25 -8.96 -6.79 10.50
N GLU A 26 -8.73 -6.83 9.18
CA GLU A 26 -7.94 -7.88 8.53
C GLU A 26 -6.64 -7.31 7.95
N LEU A 27 -5.55 -8.06 8.12
CA LEU A 27 -4.24 -7.73 7.56
C LEU A 27 -4.13 -8.22 6.12
N TYR A 28 -3.88 -7.29 5.21
CA TYR A 28 -3.53 -7.52 3.81
C TYR A 28 -2.05 -7.16 3.62
N ALA A 29 -1.28 -8.06 3.02
CA ALA A 29 0.12 -7.81 2.69
C ALA A 29 0.33 -7.98 1.19
N SER A 30 0.88 -6.94 0.57
CA SER A 30 1.22 -6.92 -0.85
C SER A 30 2.74 -6.90 -1.02
N PRO A 31 3.31 -7.60 -2.01
CA PRO A 31 4.72 -7.48 -2.30
C PRO A 31 5.05 -6.06 -2.77
N ARG A 32 6.31 -5.64 -2.64
CA ARG A 32 6.76 -4.37 -3.22
C ARG A 32 6.36 -4.26 -4.71
N PRO A 33 5.77 -3.14 -5.15
CA PRO A 33 5.34 -2.97 -6.54
C PRO A 33 6.46 -3.21 -7.55
N SER A 34 6.13 -3.96 -8.61
CA SER A 34 7.04 -4.19 -9.73
C SER A 34 7.18 -2.95 -10.62
N ALA A 35 8.23 -2.89 -11.44
CA ALA A 35 8.48 -1.74 -12.31
C ALA A 35 7.28 -1.35 -13.20
N PRO A 36 6.54 -2.28 -13.84
CA PRO A 36 5.33 -1.92 -14.60
C PRO A 36 4.25 -1.22 -13.74
N HIS A 37 4.05 -1.68 -12.51
CA HIS A 37 3.09 -1.05 -11.58
C HIS A 37 3.53 0.36 -11.20
N VAL A 38 4.82 0.56 -10.92
CA VAL A 38 5.37 1.88 -10.61
C VAL A 38 5.21 2.83 -11.80
N THR A 39 5.51 2.39 -13.03
CA THR A 39 5.33 3.22 -14.23
C THR A 39 3.88 3.66 -14.41
N ALA A 40 2.93 2.73 -14.25
CA ALA A 40 1.51 3.06 -14.35
C ALA A 40 1.07 4.08 -13.28
N ALA A 41 1.53 3.90 -12.03
CA ALA A 41 1.26 4.85 -10.95
C ALA A 41 1.88 6.24 -11.24
N SER A 42 3.12 6.29 -11.73
CA SER A 42 3.80 7.55 -12.08
C SER A 42 3.08 8.33 -13.18
N HIS A 43 2.49 7.67 -14.17
CA HIS A 43 1.70 8.36 -15.19
C HIS A 43 0.46 9.04 -14.59
N LEU A 44 -0.21 8.39 -13.63
CA LEU A 44 -1.33 9.00 -12.91
C LEU A 44 -0.86 10.19 -12.07
N VAL A 45 0.25 10.04 -11.35
CA VAL A 45 0.87 11.14 -10.57
C VAL A 45 1.16 12.34 -11.46
N MET A 46 1.72 12.14 -12.67
CA MET A 46 1.99 13.26 -13.59
C MET A 46 0.70 13.89 -14.14
N ALA A 47 -0.29 13.07 -14.51
CA ALA A 47 -1.55 13.55 -15.09
C ALA A 47 -2.38 14.37 -14.10
N VAL A 48 -2.35 14.01 -12.81
CA VAL A 48 -3.03 14.74 -11.73
C VAL A 48 -2.14 15.85 -11.17
N GLY A 49 -0.88 15.54 -10.87
CA GLY A 49 0.06 16.48 -10.26
C GLY A 49 0.38 17.69 -11.14
N GLY A 50 0.39 17.56 -12.46
CA GLY A 50 0.54 18.72 -13.36
C GLY A 50 -0.52 19.80 -13.08
N PRO A 51 -1.81 19.53 -13.35
CA PRO A 51 -2.87 20.52 -13.15
C PRO A 51 -3.15 20.94 -11.70
N PHE A 52 -2.80 20.12 -10.70
CA PHE A 52 -3.23 20.34 -9.31
C PHE A 52 -2.08 20.58 -8.31
N ASP A 53 -0.85 20.15 -8.61
CA ASP A 53 0.30 20.34 -7.72
C ASP A 53 1.35 21.31 -8.29
N LEU A 54 1.39 21.52 -9.62
CA LEU A 54 2.47 22.28 -10.28
C LEU A 54 2.05 23.64 -10.89
N GLY A 55 0.76 24.00 -10.86
CA GLY A 55 0.21 25.28 -11.34
C GLY A 55 -0.01 25.34 -12.84
#